data_AF-A0AAV1U9H0-F1
#
_entry.id   AF-A0AAV1U9H0-F1
#
_cell.length_a   1.000
_cell.length_b   1.000
_cell.length_c   1.000
_cell.angle_alpha   90.00
_cell.angle_beta   90.00
_cell.angle_gamma   90.00
#
_symmetry.space_group_name_H-M   'P 1'
#
loop_
_entity.id
_entity.type
_entity.pdbx_description
1 polymer ?
#
loop_
_entity_poly.entity_id
_entity_poly.type
_entity_poly.pdbx_seq_one_letter_code
_entity_poly.pdbx_strand_id
1 'polypeptide(L)'
;MSLAEAPCDFGWTEDVKVDLPGHFLAGTAEMYYHKQVDTWWTQSPTLEYIMEQILRTFKTSITASQAMKLFMAKKDARRTWADHFLYMVAVSEARGGADSLVLDNIVHQASPELMSVMRYKYEPTRLDYLRHAEEMAHFAQSIEHDSSAVGREVVAAHVEGKPKDAITCYRCGRPGHIAADYCVRVVHDDETPAEV
;
A
#
# COMPACT_ATOMS: atom_id res chain seq x y z
N MET A 1 -5.90 -29.45 -26.30
CA MET A 1 -6.47 -30.16 -25.14
C MET A 1 -6.39 -29.20 -23.97
N SER A 2 -7.52 -28.78 -23.42
CA SER A 2 -7.56 -27.82 -22.31
C SER A 2 -7.00 -28.49 -21.04
N LEU A 3 -6.22 -27.74 -20.25
CA LEU A 3 -5.53 -28.24 -19.04
C LEU A 3 -6.49 -28.86 -18.02
N ALA A 4 -7.77 -28.44 -18.02
CA ALA A 4 -8.81 -28.93 -17.13
C ALA A 4 -9.52 -30.22 -17.60
N GLU A 5 -9.40 -30.58 -18.88
CA GLU A 5 -10.06 -31.78 -19.47
C GLU A 5 -9.15 -33.02 -19.43
N ALA A 6 -7.85 -32.82 -19.21
CA ALA A 6 -6.84 -33.87 -19.13
C ALA A 6 -7.05 -34.91 -18.00
N PRO A 7 -7.60 -34.56 -16.81
CA PRO A 7 -7.77 -35.55 -15.73
C PRO A 7 -9.01 -36.44 -15.90
N CYS A 8 -9.99 -36.03 -16.70
CA CYS A 8 -11.31 -36.66 -16.76
C CYS A 8 -11.53 -37.50 -18.04
N ASP A 9 -10.58 -37.51 -18.98
CA ASP A 9 -10.69 -38.12 -20.32
C ASP A 9 -12.01 -37.80 -21.06
N PHE A 10 -12.65 -36.68 -20.68
CA PHE A 10 -13.97 -36.30 -21.12
C PHE A 10 -13.97 -34.80 -21.46
N GLY A 11 -14.12 -34.50 -22.75
CA GLY A 11 -14.24 -33.14 -23.25
C GLY A 11 -15.66 -32.63 -23.04
N TRP A 12 -15.86 -31.64 -22.17
CA TRP A 12 -17.17 -31.02 -22.01
C TRP A 12 -17.50 -30.25 -23.29
N THR A 13 -18.73 -30.40 -23.75
CA THR A 13 -19.24 -29.61 -24.86
C THR A 13 -19.39 -28.14 -24.42
N GLU A 14 -19.28 -27.20 -25.36
CA GLU A 14 -19.28 -25.76 -25.04
C GLU A 14 -20.57 -25.30 -24.35
N ASP A 15 -21.71 -25.93 -24.65
CA ASP A 15 -23.00 -25.68 -24.01
C ASP A 15 -22.97 -26.05 -22.53
N VAL A 16 -22.38 -27.21 -22.19
CA VAL A 16 -22.20 -27.64 -20.79
C VAL A 16 -21.25 -26.70 -20.05
N LYS A 17 -20.19 -26.22 -20.72
CA LYS A 17 -19.26 -25.26 -20.12
C LYS A 17 -19.90 -23.90 -19.86
N VAL A 18 -20.80 -23.45 -20.74
CA VAL A 18 -21.50 -22.17 -20.64
C VAL A 18 -22.59 -22.20 -19.55
N ASP A 19 -23.14 -23.34 -19.19
CA ASP A 19 -24.10 -23.43 -18.07
C ASP A 19 -23.44 -23.11 -16.71
N LEU A 20 -22.18 -23.50 -16.57
CA LEU A 20 -21.46 -23.42 -15.29
C LEU A 20 -21.31 -22.00 -14.72
N PRO A 21 -20.94 -20.95 -15.48
CA PRO A 21 -20.92 -19.58 -14.99
C PRO A 21 -22.22 -19.12 -14.31
N GLY A 22 -23.38 -19.55 -14.80
CA GLY A 22 -24.68 -19.18 -14.23
C GLY A 22 -24.81 -19.57 -12.76
N HIS A 23 -24.26 -20.74 -12.38
CA HIS A 23 -24.27 -21.25 -11.00
C HIS A 23 -23.33 -20.51 -10.03
N PHE A 24 -22.36 -19.75 -10.55
CA PHE A 24 -21.41 -18.98 -9.74
C PHE A 24 -21.79 -17.50 -9.62
N LEU A 25 -22.76 -17.04 -10.40
CA LEU A 25 -23.31 -15.70 -10.29
C LEU A 25 -24.44 -15.68 -9.27
N ALA A 26 -24.72 -14.51 -8.70
CA ALA A 26 -25.84 -14.33 -7.78
C ALA A 26 -26.56 -13.00 -8.03
N GLY A 27 -27.86 -12.97 -7.70
CA GLY A 27 -28.67 -11.76 -7.70
C GLY A 27 -28.83 -11.14 -9.09
N THR A 28 -28.60 -9.83 -9.22
CA THR A 28 -28.79 -9.11 -10.49
C THR A 28 -27.88 -9.63 -11.60
N ALA A 29 -26.66 -10.06 -11.27
CA ALA A 29 -25.71 -10.57 -12.25
C ALA A 29 -26.17 -11.91 -12.85
N GLU A 30 -26.64 -12.82 -12.00
CA GLU A 30 -27.22 -14.11 -12.42
C GLU A 30 -28.47 -13.91 -13.29
N MET A 31 -29.39 -13.04 -12.86
CA MET A 31 -30.61 -12.76 -13.63
C MET A 31 -30.29 -12.13 -14.99
N TYR A 32 -29.30 -11.25 -15.07
CA TYR A 32 -28.87 -10.65 -16.34
C TYR A 32 -28.20 -11.69 -17.24
N TYR A 33 -27.34 -12.52 -16.67
CA TYR A 33 -26.65 -13.59 -17.40
C TYR A 33 -27.63 -14.54 -18.10
N HIS A 34 -28.58 -15.12 -17.35
CA HIS A 34 -29.57 -16.04 -17.93
C HIS A 34 -30.45 -15.40 -19.00
N LYS A 35 -30.70 -14.08 -18.94
CA LYS A 35 -31.46 -13.37 -19.98
C LYS A 35 -30.67 -13.18 -21.27
N GLN A 36 -29.34 -13.13 -21.20
CA GLN A 36 -28.49 -12.76 -22.33
C GLN A 36 -27.70 -13.92 -22.93
N VAL A 37 -27.47 -15.00 -22.17
CA VAL A 37 -26.61 -16.12 -22.58
C VAL A 37 -27.06 -16.74 -23.90
N ASP A 38 -28.36 -16.94 -24.12
CA ASP A 38 -28.90 -17.48 -25.38
C ASP A 38 -28.64 -16.56 -26.58
N THR A 39 -28.71 -15.24 -26.35
CA THR A 39 -28.44 -14.23 -27.37
C THR A 39 -26.96 -14.20 -27.72
N TRP A 40 -26.06 -14.33 -26.74
CA TRP A 40 -24.63 -14.42 -26.97
C TRP A 40 -24.24 -15.74 -27.63
N TRP A 41 -24.86 -16.84 -27.23
CA TRP A 41 -24.67 -18.17 -27.81
C TRP A 41 -25.00 -18.21 -29.30
N THR A 42 -26.07 -17.53 -29.71
CA THR A 42 -26.47 -17.42 -31.12
C THR A 42 -25.45 -16.62 -31.95
N GLN A 43 -24.71 -15.69 -31.32
CA GLN A 43 -23.66 -14.90 -31.99
C GLN A 43 -22.35 -15.69 -32.15
N SER A 44 -21.91 -16.36 -31.07
CA SER A 44 -20.77 -17.27 -31.10
C SER A 44 -20.93 -18.32 -29.99
N PRO A 45 -21.15 -19.60 -30.34
CA PRO A 45 -21.39 -20.68 -29.39
C PRO A 45 -20.07 -21.19 -28.80
N THR A 46 -19.30 -20.30 -28.18
CA THR A 46 -18.02 -20.61 -27.54
C THR A 46 -17.97 -19.99 -26.14
N LEU A 47 -17.45 -20.74 -25.17
CA LEU A 47 -17.22 -20.30 -23.80
C LEU A 47 -16.34 -19.05 -23.79
N GLU A 48 -15.30 -19.00 -24.63
CA GLU A 48 -14.41 -17.84 -24.74
C GLU A 48 -15.19 -16.56 -25.02
N TYR A 49 -16.09 -16.59 -26.00
CA TYR A 49 -16.92 -15.43 -26.33
C TYR A 49 -17.88 -15.07 -25.20
N ILE A 50 -18.54 -16.06 -24.57
CA ILE A 50 -19.42 -15.82 -23.43
C ILE A 50 -18.64 -15.19 -22.27
N MET A 51 -17.47 -15.72 -21.93
CA MET A 51 -16.60 -15.18 -20.88
C MET A 51 -16.17 -13.74 -21.19
N GLU A 52 -15.90 -13.44 -22.46
CA GLU A 52 -15.63 -12.06 -22.89
C GLU A 52 -16.85 -11.15 -22.70
N GLN A 53 -18.07 -11.61 -23.00
CA GLN A 53 -19.29 -10.82 -22.77
C GLN A 53 -19.58 -10.60 -21.28
N ILE A 54 -19.37 -11.63 -20.44
CA ILE A 54 -19.47 -11.50 -18.97
C ILE A 54 -18.47 -10.43 -18.51
N LEU A 55 -17.21 -10.52 -18.94
CA LEU A 55 -16.20 -9.53 -18.60
C LEU A 55 -16.61 -8.14 -19.07
N ARG A 56 -17.03 -7.97 -20.33
CA ARG A 56 -17.46 -6.67 -20.87
C ARG A 56 -18.66 -6.07 -20.12
N THR A 57 -19.60 -6.92 -19.69
CA THR A 57 -20.82 -6.50 -19.00
C THR A 57 -20.54 -6.11 -17.54
N PHE A 58 -19.77 -6.93 -16.83
CA PHE A 58 -19.62 -6.83 -15.39
C PHE A 58 -18.30 -6.23 -14.94
N LYS A 59 -17.35 -5.98 -15.86
CA LYS A 59 -16.12 -5.26 -15.55
C LYS A 59 -16.49 -3.86 -15.05
N THR A 60 -16.20 -3.62 -13.77
CA THR A 60 -16.32 -2.30 -13.18
C THR A 60 -15.24 -1.40 -13.77
N SER A 61 -15.65 -0.41 -14.55
CA SER A 61 -14.79 0.70 -14.91
C SER A 61 -15.08 1.88 -13.99
N ILE A 62 -14.03 2.61 -13.62
CA ILE A 62 -14.18 3.89 -12.91
C ILE A 62 -14.11 5.04 -13.91
N THR A 63 -14.84 6.11 -13.64
CA THR A 63 -14.82 7.29 -14.53
C THR A 63 -13.47 7.99 -14.47
N ALA A 64 -13.18 8.81 -15.49
CA ALA A 64 -11.97 9.61 -15.52
C ALA A 64 -11.81 10.50 -14.28
N SER A 65 -12.91 11.06 -13.75
CA SER A 65 -12.91 11.90 -12.56
C SER A 65 -12.69 11.09 -11.27
N GLN A 66 -13.32 9.91 -11.15
CA GLN A 66 -13.10 9.00 -10.03
C GLN A 66 -11.65 8.52 -9.99
N ALA A 67 -11.11 8.07 -11.12
CA ALA A 67 -9.72 7.66 -11.22
C ALA A 67 -8.75 8.79 -10.88
N MET A 68 -8.99 10.01 -11.38
CA MET A 68 -8.12 11.15 -11.09
C MET A 68 -8.11 11.47 -9.58
N LYS A 69 -9.27 11.38 -8.91
CA LYS A 69 -9.34 11.54 -7.45
C LYS A 69 -8.50 10.50 -6.70
N LEU A 70 -8.43 9.26 -7.21
CA LEU A 70 -7.61 8.19 -6.62
C LEU A 70 -6.12 8.37 -6.92
N PHE A 71 -5.77 8.84 -8.12
CA PHE A 71 -4.40 9.12 -8.55
C PHE A 71 -3.76 10.27 -7.77
N MET A 72 -4.51 11.36 -7.55
CA MET A 72 -4.03 12.53 -6.82
C MET A 72 -4.00 12.36 -5.30
N ALA A 73 -4.43 11.19 -4.79
CA ALA A 73 -4.36 10.91 -3.36
C ALA A 73 -2.91 10.67 -2.94
N LYS A 74 -2.46 11.37 -1.89
CA LYS A 74 -1.13 11.15 -1.31
C LYS A 74 -0.96 9.71 -0.86
N LYS A 75 0.26 9.18 -0.96
CA LYS A 75 0.63 7.89 -0.38
C LYS A 75 0.32 7.87 1.11
N ASP A 76 -0.34 6.80 1.56
CA ASP A 76 -0.52 6.53 2.99
C ASP A 76 0.85 6.27 3.64
N ALA A 77 1.14 6.93 4.76
CA ALA A 77 2.41 6.78 5.47
C ALA A 77 2.69 5.35 5.95
N ARG A 78 1.65 4.51 6.10
CA ARG A 78 1.76 3.10 6.50
C ARG A 78 2.09 2.17 5.32
N ARG A 79 1.93 2.63 4.08
CA ARG A 79 2.20 1.84 2.86
C ARG A 79 3.61 2.09 2.34
N THR A 80 4.23 1.04 1.83
CA THR A 80 5.47 1.16 1.06
C THR A 80 5.20 1.81 -0.30
N TRP A 81 6.24 2.33 -0.94
CA TRP A 81 6.12 2.81 -2.32
C TRP A 81 5.78 1.70 -3.31
N ALA A 82 6.24 0.46 -3.06
CA ALA A 82 5.87 -0.69 -3.87
C ALA A 82 4.36 -0.99 -3.80
N ASP A 83 3.78 -1.02 -2.59
CA ASP A 83 2.34 -1.21 -2.41
C ASP A 83 1.53 -0.06 -3.04
N HIS A 84 2.04 1.17 -2.92
CA HIS A 84 1.41 2.34 -3.52
C HIS A 84 1.44 2.28 -5.05
N PHE A 85 2.53 1.82 -5.65
CA PHE A 85 2.63 1.57 -7.09
C PHE A 85 1.60 0.52 -7.55
N LEU A 86 1.52 -0.62 -6.89
CA LEU A 86 0.52 -1.65 -7.22
C LEU A 86 -0.92 -1.12 -7.12
N TYR A 87 -1.21 -0.29 -6.11
CA TYR A 87 -2.49 0.39 -6.00
C TYR A 87 -2.76 1.32 -7.20
N MET A 88 -1.78 2.11 -7.63
CA MET A 88 -1.92 2.99 -8.79
C MET A 88 -2.10 2.22 -10.11
N VAL A 89 -1.43 1.08 -10.27
CA VAL A 89 -1.64 0.17 -11.40
C VAL A 89 -3.08 -0.35 -11.42
N ALA A 90 -3.60 -0.80 -10.28
CA ALA A 90 -5.00 -1.24 -10.21
C ALA A 90 -6.00 -0.13 -10.58
N VAL A 91 -5.72 1.12 -10.21
CA VAL A 91 -6.53 2.29 -10.62
C VAL A 91 -6.41 2.54 -12.13
N SER A 92 -5.22 2.40 -12.71
CA SER A 92 -4.98 2.48 -14.15
C SER A 92 -5.81 1.45 -14.92
N GLU A 93 -5.76 0.19 -14.49
CA GLU A 93 -6.47 -0.92 -15.12
C GLU A 93 -7.99 -0.75 -15.03
N ALA A 94 -8.50 -0.32 -13.86
CA ALA A 94 -9.92 -0.04 -13.65
C ALA A 94 -10.41 1.15 -14.51
N ARG A 95 -9.52 2.07 -14.91
CA ARG A 95 -9.83 3.16 -15.84
C ARG A 95 -9.73 2.74 -17.32
N GLY A 96 -9.06 1.64 -17.63
CA GLY A 96 -8.80 1.18 -18.99
C GLY A 96 -7.40 1.48 -19.51
N GLY A 97 -6.38 1.49 -18.65
CA GLY A 97 -4.97 1.59 -19.04
C GLY A 97 -4.47 3.03 -19.16
N ALA A 98 -4.41 3.73 -18.03
CA ALA A 98 -3.87 5.08 -17.91
C ALA A 98 -2.45 5.11 -17.31
N ASP A 99 -1.55 4.33 -17.89
CA ASP A 99 -0.22 4.04 -17.30
C ASP A 99 0.68 5.27 -17.18
N SER A 100 0.55 6.23 -18.09
CA SER A 100 1.26 7.52 -17.98
C SER A 100 0.87 8.30 -16.72
N LEU A 101 -0.38 8.18 -16.26
CA LEU A 101 -0.83 8.79 -15.00
C LEU A 101 -0.25 8.09 -13.78
N VAL A 102 0.04 6.78 -13.85
CA VAL A 102 0.70 6.05 -12.76
C VAL A 102 2.07 6.65 -12.49
N LEU A 103 2.88 6.80 -13.55
CA LEU A 103 4.20 7.39 -13.47
C LEU A 103 4.14 8.84 -12.97
N ASP A 104 3.28 9.66 -13.58
CA ASP A 104 3.14 11.08 -13.23
C ASP A 104 2.79 11.26 -11.75
N ASN A 105 1.83 10.48 -11.24
CA ASN A 105 1.37 10.64 -9.86
C ASN A 105 2.35 10.08 -8.83
N ILE A 106 3.09 9.02 -9.16
CA ILE A 106 4.16 8.52 -8.28
C ILE A 106 5.22 9.60 -8.03
N VAL A 107 5.57 10.36 -9.06
CA VAL A 107 6.57 11.44 -8.94
C VAL A 107 5.98 12.68 -8.30
N HIS A 108 4.81 13.14 -8.76
CA HIS A 108 4.29 14.46 -8.41
C HIS A 108 3.42 14.50 -7.15
N GLN A 109 2.91 13.36 -6.66
CA GLN A 109 2.14 13.29 -5.40
C GLN A 109 3.00 12.89 -4.19
N ALA A 110 4.31 12.71 -4.37
CA ALA A 110 5.27 12.53 -3.29
C ALA A 110 5.37 13.79 -2.38
N SER A 111 6.04 13.66 -1.23
CA SER A 111 6.36 14.84 -0.43
C SER A 111 7.23 15.82 -1.24
N PRO A 112 7.18 17.14 -0.95
CA PRO A 112 7.94 18.13 -1.71
C PRO A 112 9.44 17.83 -1.83
N GLU A 113 10.03 17.33 -0.74
CA GLU A 113 11.45 16.97 -0.67
C GLU A 113 11.75 15.78 -1.58
N LEU A 114 10.93 14.73 -1.51
CA LEU A 114 11.13 13.51 -2.29
C LEU A 114 10.81 13.72 -3.77
N MET A 115 9.73 14.44 -4.09
CA MET A 115 9.35 14.84 -5.44
C MET A 115 10.51 15.55 -6.15
N SER A 116 11.23 16.44 -5.45
CA SER A 116 12.35 17.18 -6.02
C SER A 116 13.49 16.25 -6.47
N VAL A 117 13.80 15.23 -5.67
CA VAL A 117 14.83 14.23 -6.01
C VAL A 117 14.32 13.26 -7.08
N MET A 118 13.05 12.87 -7.01
CA MET A 118 12.43 11.97 -8.01
C MET A 118 12.40 12.62 -9.40
N ARG A 119 12.10 13.92 -9.51
CA ARG A 119 12.11 14.62 -10.80
C ARG A 119 13.46 14.60 -11.50
N TYR A 120 14.57 14.48 -10.78
CA TYR A 120 15.89 14.34 -11.40
C TYR A 120 16.04 13.03 -12.19
N LYS A 121 15.35 11.96 -11.77
CA LYS A 121 15.31 10.65 -12.45
C LYS A 121 14.07 10.44 -13.32
N TYR A 122 13.19 11.45 -13.40
CA TYR A 122 11.98 11.41 -14.19
C TYR A 122 12.30 11.75 -15.64
N GLU A 123 11.88 10.87 -16.56
CA GLU A 123 12.13 10.99 -17.99
C GLU A 123 10.78 11.00 -18.72
N PRO A 124 10.27 12.17 -19.11
CA PRO A 124 8.93 12.30 -19.67
C PRO A 124 8.78 11.69 -21.08
N THR A 125 9.89 11.35 -21.74
CA THR A 125 9.91 10.78 -23.10
C THR A 125 9.85 9.26 -23.12
N ARG A 126 10.03 8.60 -21.98
CA ARG A 126 9.90 7.14 -21.88
C ARG A 126 8.47 6.72 -22.15
N LEU A 127 8.30 5.59 -22.84
CA LEU A 127 6.98 5.03 -23.19
C LEU A 127 6.64 3.78 -22.36
N ASP A 128 7.63 3.21 -21.67
CA ASP A 128 7.48 2.10 -20.74
C ASP A 128 7.03 2.60 -19.35
N TYR A 129 5.92 3.36 -19.30
CA TYR A 129 5.48 4.12 -18.13
C TYR A 129 5.42 3.30 -16.84
N LEU A 130 4.90 2.07 -16.89
CA LEU A 130 4.80 1.20 -15.69
C LEU A 130 6.16 0.75 -15.19
N ARG A 131 7.09 0.41 -16.09
CA ARG A 131 8.46 0.03 -15.72
C ARG A 131 9.17 1.21 -15.07
N HIS A 132 9.04 2.40 -15.65
CA HIS A 132 9.62 3.60 -15.05
C HIS A 132 8.98 3.92 -13.70
N ALA A 133 7.66 3.79 -13.58
CA ALA A 133 6.96 4.07 -12.33
C ALA A 133 7.40 3.11 -11.21
N GLU A 134 7.63 1.83 -11.53
CA GLU A 134 8.21 0.84 -10.63
C GLU A 134 9.63 1.22 -10.17
N GLU A 135 10.51 1.61 -11.11
CA GLU A 135 11.85 2.11 -10.80
C GLU A 135 11.81 3.33 -9.87
N MET A 136 10.90 4.27 -10.13
CA MET A 136 10.69 5.46 -9.30
C MET A 136 10.18 5.09 -7.90
N ALA A 137 9.28 4.12 -7.78
CA ALA A 137 8.80 3.62 -6.50
C ALA A 137 9.92 2.94 -5.69
N HIS A 138 10.77 2.14 -6.32
CA HIS A 138 11.94 1.55 -5.67
C HIS A 138 12.94 2.62 -5.20
N PHE A 139 13.21 3.61 -6.04
CA PHE A 139 14.08 4.72 -5.69
C PHE A 139 13.52 5.54 -4.51
N ALA A 140 12.22 5.83 -4.52
CA ALA A 140 11.55 6.52 -3.43
C ALA A 140 11.64 5.72 -2.11
N GLN A 141 11.47 4.40 -2.19
CA GLN A 141 11.60 3.51 -1.04
C GLN A 141 13.03 3.52 -0.46
N SER A 142 14.07 3.53 -1.31
CA SER A 142 15.45 3.56 -0.81
C SER A 142 15.77 4.86 -0.06
N ILE A 143 15.29 6.00 -0.57
CA ILE A 143 15.47 7.30 0.11
C ILE A 143 14.74 7.35 1.47
N GLU A 144 13.53 6.80 1.56
CA GLU A 144 12.79 6.71 2.83
C GLU A 144 13.53 5.82 3.86
N HIS A 145 14.11 4.70 3.41
CA HIS A 145 14.91 3.84 4.28
C HIS A 145 16.20 4.50 4.74
N ASP A 146 16.94 5.16 3.85
CA ASP A 146 18.19 5.85 4.17
C ASP A 146 17.96 7.02 5.13
N SER A 147 16.87 7.77 4.95
CA SER A 147 16.48 8.84 5.86
C SER A 147 16.08 8.31 7.25
N SER A 148 15.41 7.15 7.31
CA SER A 148 15.10 6.44 8.57
C SER A 148 16.34 5.87 9.26
N ALA A 149 17.35 5.43 8.49
CA ALA A 149 18.61 4.91 9.02
C ALA A 149 19.45 6.03 9.62
N VAL A 150 19.61 7.16 8.92
CA VAL A 150 20.30 8.35 9.43
C VAL A 150 19.61 8.90 10.68
N GLY A 151 18.26 8.93 10.70
CA GLY A 151 17.51 9.32 11.89
C GLY A 151 17.79 8.42 13.10
N ARG A 152 17.92 7.10 12.88
CA ARG A 152 18.28 6.14 13.94
C ARG A 152 19.74 6.28 14.38
N GLU A 153 20.66 6.50 13.46
CA GLU A 153 22.09 6.66 13.74
C GLU A 153 22.37 7.96 14.52
N VAL A 154 21.70 9.06 14.17
CA VAL A 154 21.78 10.33 14.93
C VAL A 154 21.18 10.18 16.33
N VAL A 155 20.06 9.46 16.48
CA VAL A 155 19.48 9.15 17.79
C VAL A 155 20.42 8.25 18.60
N ALA A 156 21.00 7.22 17.99
CA ALA A 156 21.97 6.34 18.64
C ALA A 156 23.22 7.11 19.08
N ALA A 157 23.80 7.95 18.21
CA ALA A 157 24.94 8.79 18.53
C ALA A 157 24.62 9.84 19.62
N HIS A 158 23.41 10.41 19.65
CA HIS A 158 22.97 11.29 20.74
C HIS A 158 22.80 10.55 22.08
N VAL A 159 22.39 9.28 22.04
CA VAL A 159 22.24 8.41 23.22
C VAL A 159 23.61 7.94 23.73
N GLU A 160 24.55 7.63 22.84
CA GLU A 160 25.91 7.18 23.18
C GLU A 160 26.85 8.34 23.59
N GLY A 161 26.60 9.56 23.09
CA GLY A 161 27.37 10.75 23.41
C GLY A 161 26.99 11.46 24.72
N LYS A 162 25.91 11.05 25.40
CA LYS A 162 25.60 11.55 26.74
C LYS A 162 26.36 10.72 27.78
N PRO A 163 27.25 11.32 28.60
CA PRO A 163 27.68 10.64 29.82
C PRO A 163 26.42 10.26 30.59
N LYS A 164 26.38 9.02 31.09
CA LYS A 164 25.32 8.55 31.98
C LYS A 164 25.41 9.34 33.29
N ASP A 165 24.97 10.59 33.27
CA ASP A 165 24.73 11.38 34.47
C ASP A 165 23.69 10.57 35.25
N ALA A 166 24.17 9.97 36.34
CA ALA A 166 23.39 9.05 37.13
C ALA A 166 22.07 9.73 37.49
N ILE A 167 20.95 9.17 37.00
CA ILE A 167 19.61 9.69 37.23
C ILE A 167 19.46 10.00 38.72
N THR A 168 19.36 11.28 39.06
CA THR A 168 19.21 11.75 40.43
C THR A 168 17.73 11.84 40.77
N CYS A 169 17.37 11.31 41.93
CA CYS A 169 16.00 11.35 42.40
C CYS A 169 15.59 12.80 42.71
N TYR A 170 14.60 13.35 42.00
CA TYR A 170 14.09 14.71 42.23
C TYR A 170 13.55 14.97 43.64
N ARG A 171 13.33 13.92 44.44
CA ARG A 171 12.84 14.02 45.82
C ARG A 171 13.95 14.03 46.87
N CYS A 172 15.07 13.32 46.65
CA CYS A 172 16.16 13.20 47.65
C CYS A 172 17.55 13.58 47.14
N GLY A 173 17.70 13.88 45.85
CA GLY A 173 18.95 14.27 45.21
C GLY A 173 19.97 13.14 45.00
N ARG A 174 19.70 11.91 45.46
CA ARG A 174 20.67 10.79 45.33
C ARG A 174 20.62 10.17 43.93
N PRO A 175 21.78 9.84 43.33
CA PRO A 175 21.86 9.14 42.05
C PRO A 175 21.40 7.68 42.17
N GLY A 176 20.86 7.11 41.09
CA GLY A 176 20.60 5.67 40.96
C GLY A 176 19.13 5.23 41.12
N HIS A 177 18.18 6.15 41.30
CA HIS A 177 16.73 5.86 41.31
C HIS A 177 15.90 7.11 40.97
N ILE A 178 14.63 6.91 40.57
CA ILE A 178 13.64 7.98 40.42
C ILE A 178 12.70 8.03 41.62
N ALA A 179 12.06 9.19 41.88
CA ALA A 179 11.26 9.41 43.09
C ALA A 179 10.06 8.45 43.28
N ALA A 180 9.65 7.75 42.23
CA ALA A 180 8.60 6.72 42.28
C ALA A 180 9.09 5.41 42.94
N ASP A 181 10.39 5.14 42.90
CA ASP A 181 10.99 3.92 43.45
C ASP A 181 11.47 4.18 44.88
N TYR A 182 10.72 3.66 45.87
CA TYR A 182 11.11 3.46 47.28
C TYR A 182 11.98 4.57 47.92
N CYS A 183 11.68 5.84 47.66
CA CYS A 183 12.43 6.96 48.24
C CYS A 183 12.08 7.11 49.74
N VAL A 184 12.82 6.41 50.60
CA VAL A 184 12.69 6.50 52.06
C VAL A 184 13.34 7.79 52.57
N ARG A 185 12.57 8.66 53.23
CA ARG A 185 13.08 9.86 53.91
C ARG A 185 14.05 9.43 55.01
N VAL A 186 15.31 9.83 54.92
CA VAL A 186 16.18 9.89 56.10
C VAL A 186 15.97 11.29 56.67
N VAL A 187 15.24 11.38 57.78
CA VAL A 187 15.15 12.61 58.58
C VAL A 187 16.53 12.79 59.19
N HIS A 188 17.23 13.87 58.84
CA HIS A 188 18.36 14.33 59.64
C HIS A 188 17.75 15.07 60.83
N ASP A 189 17.92 14.53 62.03
CA ASP A 189 17.62 15.24 63.27
C ASP A 189 18.60 16.42 63.39
N ASP A 190 18.10 17.64 63.20
CA ASP A 190 18.81 18.87 63.56
C ASP A 190 18.71 19.04 65.08
N GLU A 191 19.81 18.79 65.79
CA GLU A 191 19.99 19.28 67.15
C GLU A 191 19.97 20.81 67.16
N THR A 192 19.01 21.35 67.90
CA THR A 192 18.81 22.78 68.19
C THR A 192 20.03 23.42 68.84
N PRO A 193 20.44 24.65 68.46
CA PRO A 193 21.32 25.48 69.27
C PRO A 193 20.50 26.26 70.31
N ALA A 194 20.90 26.21 71.58
CA ALA A 194 20.41 27.11 72.62
C ALA A 194 21.44 28.22 72.87
N GLU A 195 21.08 29.47 72.56
CA GLU A 195 21.73 30.67 73.08
C GLU A 195 21.01 31.08 74.38
N VAL A 196 21.74 31.18 75.50
CA VAL A 196 22.08 32.38 76.31
C VAL A 196 23.09 31.96 77.37
#